data_AF-A0A967LDX8-F1
#
_entry.id   AF-A0A967LDX8-F1
#
_cell.length_a   1.000
_cell.length_b   1.000
_cell.length_c   1.000
_cell.angle_alpha   90.00
_cell.angle_beta   90.00
_cell.angle_gamma   90.00
#
_symmetry.space_group_name_H-M   'P 1'
#
loop_
_entity.id
_entity.type
_entity.pdbx_description
1 polymer ?
#
loop_
_entity_poly.entity_id
_entity_poly.type
_entity_poly.pdbx_seq_one_letter_code
_entity_poly.pdbx_strand_id
1 'polypeptide(L)'
;MSKAKNGTAPEKANTTATEVDGTPKRSKAQQLAAYKAGYETYQTATGNLSMDNGDDVALILRGASPEVVMRAAEKLKGLEPGTLATRYADRNPGAKRMNSGNIIRGFVKREGTVAQVRKAIKEANAEINTAK
;
A
#
# COMPACT_ATOMS: atom_id res chain seq x y z
N MET A 1 -25.35 27.13 23.72
CA MET A 1 -24.22 26.33 24.23
C MET A 1 -24.02 25.13 23.31
N SER A 2 -23.19 25.27 22.28
CA SER A 2 -22.91 24.19 21.32
C SER A 2 -21.75 23.34 21.82
N LYS A 3 -22.00 22.06 22.09
CA LYS A 3 -20.96 21.08 22.43
C LYS A 3 -20.19 20.71 21.16
N ALA A 4 -18.95 21.18 21.04
CA ALA A 4 -17.99 20.68 20.07
C ALA A 4 -17.64 19.22 20.44
N LYS A 5 -17.90 18.29 19.51
CA LYS A 5 -17.44 16.91 19.60
C LYS A 5 -15.99 16.88 19.13
N ASN A 6 -15.05 16.80 20.09
CA ASN A 6 -13.67 16.45 19.83
C ASN A 6 -13.62 15.03 19.23
N GLY A 7 -13.43 14.94 17.92
CA GLY A 7 -13.14 13.69 17.24
C GLY A 7 -11.68 13.32 17.45
N THR A 8 -11.40 12.55 18.50
CA THR A 8 -10.11 11.87 18.67
C THR A 8 -9.97 10.87 17.50
N ALA A 9 -8.99 11.09 16.64
CA ALA A 9 -8.62 10.13 15.59
C ALA A 9 -8.27 8.79 16.25
N PRO A 10 -8.72 7.63 15.69
CA PRO A 10 -8.39 6.35 16.28
C PRO A 10 -6.88 6.11 16.21
N GLU A 11 -6.30 5.96 17.40
CA GLU A 11 -4.92 5.55 17.62
C GLU A 11 -4.66 4.24 16.86
N LYS A 12 -3.70 4.28 15.92
CA LYS A 12 -3.37 3.12 15.08
C LYS A 12 -2.91 1.99 15.98
N ALA A 13 -3.66 0.88 15.99
CA ALA A 13 -3.34 -0.32 16.75
C ALA A 13 -1.98 -0.88 16.33
N ASN A 14 -0.93 -0.50 17.07
CA ASN A 14 0.41 -1.03 16.92
C ASN A 14 0.41 -2.48 17.45
N THR A 15 0.03 -3.42 16.59
CA THR A 15 -0.05 -4.84 16.97
C THR A 15 1.33 -5.47 16.84
N THR A 16 2.25 -5.09 17.75
CA THR A 16 3.51 -5.81 17.96
C THR A 16 3.30 -6.86 19.06
N ALA A 17 2.34 -7.77 18.87
CA ALA A 17 2.21 -8.94 19.72
C ALA A 17 3.04 -10.06 19.09
N THR A 18 4.31 -10.14 19.47
CA THR A 18 5.11 -11.34 19.25
C THR A 18 4.48 -12.47 20.06
N GLU A 19 4.03 -13.52 19.37
CA GLU A 19 3.35 -14.67 19.97
C GLU A 19 4.23 -15.29 21.07
N VAL A 20 3.72 -15.29 22.31
CA VAL A 20 4.27 -16.08 23.42
C VAL A 20 3.71 -17.50 23.35
N ASP A 21 4.59 -18.47 23.52
CA ASP A 21 4.30 -19.89 23.40
C ASP A 21 3.19 -20.29 24.38
N GLY A 22 2.11 -20.92 23.88
CA GLY A 22 0.94 -21.35 24.68
C GLY A 22 -0.38 -20.60 24.45
N THR A 23 -0.42 -19.55 23.62
CA THR A 23 -1.69 -18.89 23.25
C THR A 23 -2.42 -19.68 22.16
N PRO A 24 -3.75 -19.95 22.26
CA PRO A 24 -4.50 -20.62 21.19
C PRO A 24 -4.34 -19.87 19.88
N LYS A 25 -3.81 -20.53 18.84
CA LYS A 25 -3.64 -19.94 17.51
C LYS A 25 -5.00 -19.51 16.97
N ARG A 26 -5.17 -18.22 16.69
CA ARG A 26 -6.35 -17.70 16.01
C ARG A 26 -6.58 -18.52 14.73
N SER A 27 -7.83 -18.88 14.47
CA SER A 27 -8.21 -19.48 13.18
C SER A 27 -7.80 -18.56 12.02
N LYS A 28 -7.59 -19.13 10.83
CA LYS A 28 -7.27 -18.35 9.62
C LYS A 28 -8.29 -17.22 9.38
N ALA A 29 -9.57 -17.49 9.64
CA ALA A 29 -10.64 -16.50 9.55
C ALA A 29 -10.45 -15.34 10.54
N GLN A 30 -10.14 -15.64 11.81
CA GLN A 30 -9.86 -14.62 12.82
C GLN A 30 -8.61 -13.80 12.50
N GLN A 31 -7.58 -14.42 11.93
CA GLN A 31 -6.38 -13.70 11.48
C GLN A 31 -6.73 -12.74 10.33
N LEU A 32 -7.47 -13.20 9.32
CA LEU A 32 -7.91 -12.35 8.21
C LEU A 32 -8.78 -11.18 8.69
N ALA A 33 -9.70 -11.43 9.64
CA ALA A 33 -10.53 -10.39 10.22
C ALA A 33 -9.68 -9.33 10.94
N ALA A 34 -8.69 -9.76 11.73
CA ALA A 34 -7.78 -8.85 12.41
C ALA A 34 -6.95 -8.00 11.42
N TYR A 35 -6.43 -8.61 10.34
CA TYR A 35 -5.71 -7.87 9.30
C TYR A 35 -6.60 -6.85 8.59
N LYS A 36 -7.84 -7.22 8.26
CA LYS A 36 -8.79 -6.34 7.57
C LYS A 36 -9.29 -5.18 8.45
N ALA A 37 -9.29 -5.33 9.77
CA ALA A 37 -9.74 -4.29 10.69
C ALA A 37 -8.92 -3.00 10.58
N GLY A 38 -7.65 -3.09 10.13
CA GLY A 38 -6.80 -1.93 9.89
C GLY A 38 -6.92 -1.31 8.50
N TYR A 39 -7.81 -1.83 7.64
CA TYR A 39 -7.98 -1.30 6.29
C TYR A 39 -9.05 -0.22 6.23
N GLU A 40 -8.74 0.85 5.51
CA GLU A 40 -9.68 1.90 5.17
C GLU A 40 -10.37 1.58 3.84
N THR A 41 -11.69 1.77 3.82
CA THR A 41 -12.47 1.69 2.58
C THR A 41 -12.52 3.05 1.90
N TYR A 42 -12.32 3.08 0.59
CA TYR A 42 -12.44 4.30 -0.22
C TYR A 42 -13.18 4.01 -1.53
N GLN A 43 -13.76 5.05 -2.12
CA GLN A 43 -14.41 4.96 -3.42
C GLN A 43 -13.42 5.30 -4.54
N THR A 44 -13.35 4.45 -5.55
CA THR A 44 -12.57 4.68 -6.76
C THR A 44 -13.27 5.66 -7.70
N ALA A 45 -12.55 6.21 -8.68
CA ALA A 45 -13.13 7.10 -9.70
C ALA A 45 -14.29 6.46 -10.49
N THR A 46 -14.33 5.12 -10.59
CA THR A 46 -15.40 4.36 -11.23
C THR A 46 -16.62 4.11 -10.33
N GLY A 47 -16.61 4.60 -9.09
CA GLY A 47 -17.68 4.39 -8.10
C GLY A 47 -17.56 3.10 -7.29
N ASN A 48 -16.66 2.17 -7.68
CA ASN A 48 -16.40 0.94 -6.94
C ASN A 48 -15.71 1.20 -5.60
N LEU A 49 -16.03 0.39 -4.57
CA LEU A 49 -15.34 0.42 -3.29
C LEU A 49 -14.06 -0.43 -3.33
N SER A 50 -12.99 0.08 -2.73
CA SER A 50 -11.71 -0.60 -2.54
C SER A 50 -11.22 -0.40 -1.12
N MET A 51 -10.27 -1.25 -0.67
CA MET A 51 -9.66 -1.15 0.64
C MET A 51 -8.14 -1.01 0.54
N ASP A 52 -7.53 -0.23 1.45
CA ASP A 52 -6.07 -0.13 1.62
C ASP A 52 -5.68 0.21 3.07
N ASN A 53 -4.39 0.37 3.37
CA ASN A 53 -3.90 0.62 4.74
C ASN A 53 -4.17 2.04 5.27
N GLY A 54 -4.68 2.97 4.46
CA GLY A 54 -4.90 4.36 4.89
C GLY A 54 -3.63 5.16 5.22
N ASP A 55 -2.43 4.63 4.94
CA ASP A 55 -1.17 5.34 5.15
C ASP A 55 -0.85 6.32 4.01
N ASP A 56 0.08 7.25 4.22
CA ASP A 56 0.45 8.26 3.21
C ASP A 56 0.88 7.64 1.88
N VAL A 57 1.54 6.48 1.95
CA VAL A 57 1.90 5.70 0.76
C VAL A 57 0.63 5.21 0.07
N ALA A 58 -0.31 4.61 0.78
CA ALA A 58 -1.59 4.14 0.24
C ALA A 58 -2.33 5.28 -0.47
N LEU A 59 -2.42 6.46 0.16
CA LEU A 59 -3.05 7.65 -0.42
C LEU A 59 -2.39 8.07 -1.75
N ILE A 60 -1.06 8.05 -1.82
CA ILE A 60 -0.32 8.38 -3.06
C ILE A 60 -0.55 7.31 -4.14
N LEU A 61 -0.65 6.03 -3.75
CA LEU A 61 -0.81 4.93 -4.68
C LEU A 61 -2.26 4.76 -5.17
N ARG A 62 -3.25 5.45 -4.59
CA ARG A 62 -4.66 5.36 -5.05
C ARG A 62 -4.75 5.82 -6.51
N GLY A 63 -5.49 5.06 -7.32
CA GLY A 63 -5.65 5.32 -8.75
C GLY A 63 -4.46 4.93 -9.64
N ALA A 64 -3.29 4.62 -9.09
CA ALA A 64 -2.14 4.16 -9.87
C ALA A 64 -2.33 2.69 -10.32
N SER A 65 -2.03 2.41 -11.59
CA SER A 65 -2.07 1.06 -12.14
C SER A 65 -0.94 0.18 -11.57
N PRO A 66 -1.06 -1.16 -11.60
CA PRO A 66 0.00 -2.06 -11.13
C PRO A 66 1.35 -1.79 -11.80
N GLU A 67 1.36 -1.47 -13.09
CA GLU A 67 2.56 -1.18 -13.88
C GLU A 67 3.25 0.09 -13.38
N VAL A 68 2.49 1.15 -13.09
CA VAL A 68 3.00 2.40 -12.50
C VAL A 68 3.62 2.13 -11.14
N VAL A 69 2.95 1.36 -10.28
CA VAL A 69 3.46 1.04 -8.93
C VAL A 69 4.71 0.16 -8.99
N MET A 70 4.77 -0.82 -9.90
CA MET A 70 5.97 -1.62 -10.14
C MET A 70 7.14 -0.74 -10.60
N ARG A 71 6.92 0.11 -11.60
CA ARG A 71 7.97 0.98 -12.15
C ARG A 71 8.48 1.98 -11.12
N ALA A 72 7.60 2.55 -10.31
CA ALA A 72 7.99 3.44 -9.21
C ALA A 72 8.80 2.69 -8.14
N ALA A 73 8.41 1.46 -7.79
CA ALA A 73 9.17 0.64 -6.84
C ALA A 73 10.58 0.31 -7.35
N GLU A 74 10.73 0.00 -8.64
CA GLU A 74 12.04 -0.21 -9.28
C GLU A 74 12.92 1.04 -9.19
N LYS A 75 12.38 2.20 -9.56
CA LYS A 75 13.11 3.49 -9.47
C LYS A 75 13.60 3.77 -8.06
N LEU A 76 12.72 3.63 -7.06
CA LEU A 76 13.06 3.89 -5.65
C LEU A 76 14.10 2.92 -5.10
N LYS A 77 14.19 1.70 -5.65
CA LYS A 77 15.16 0.68 -5.25
C LYS A 77 16.38 0.57 -6.15
N GLY A 78 16.49 1.42 -7.18
CA GLY A 78 17.57 1.32 -8.17
C GLY A 78 17.59 -0.03 -8.89
N LEU A 79 16.42 -0.63 -9.12
CA LEU A 79 16.31 -1.87 -9.89
C LEU A 79 16.23 -1.54 -11.39
N GLU A 80 16.73 -2.47 -12.20
CA GLU A 80 16.58 -2.37 -13.65
C GLU A 80 15.10 -2.30 -14.06
N PRO A 81 14.74 -1.45 -15.05
CA PRO A 81 13.38 -1.37 -15.55
C PRO A 81 12.85 -2.74 -15.98
N GLY A 82 11.67 -3.12 -15.50
CA GLY A 82 11.03 -4.40 -15.84
C GLY A 82 11.44 -5.59 -14.97
N THR A 83 12.32 -5.40 -13.99
CA THR A 83 12.68 -6.43 -12.99
C THR A 83 11.43 -6.96 -12.27
N LEU A 84 10.56 -6.09 -11.80
CA LEU A 84 9.34 -6.48 -11.09
C LEU A 84 8.25 -6.97 -12.04
N ALA A 85 8.20 -6.45 -13.27
CA ALA A 85 7.31 -6.97 -14.31
C ALA A 85 7.62 -8.44 -14.62
N THR A 86 8.89 -8.79 -14.72
CA THR A 86 9.36 -10.17 -14.91
C THR A 86 9.09 -11.01 -13.68
N ARG A 87 9.48 -10.52 -12.48
CA ARG A 87 9.29 -11.24 -11.22
C ARG A 87 7.84 -11.57 -10.92
N TYR A 88 6.91 -10.70 -11.31
CA TYR A 88 5.49 -10.85 -11.03
C TYR A 88 4.67 -11.18 -12.26
N ALA A 89 5.27 -11.70 -13.34
CA ALA A 89 4.58 -11.98 -14.59
C ALA A 89 3.30 -12.82 -14.39
N ASP A 90 3.37 -13.83 -13.52
CA ASP A 90 2.31 -14.78 -13.17
C ASP A 90 1.29 -14.26 -12.14
N ARG A 91 1.49 -13.06 -11.60
CA ARG A 91 0.64 -12.51 -10.53
C ARG A 91 -0.53 -11.72 -11.08
N ASN A 92 -1.67 -11.84 -10.40
CA ASN A 92 -2.83 -11.00 -10.68
C ASN A 92 -2.52 -9.50 -10.41
N PRO A 93 -3.27 -8.57 -11.02
CA PRO A 93 -3.05 -7.12 -10.88
C PRO A 93 -3.00 -6.63 -9.42
N GLY A 94 -3.89 -7.15 -8.57
CA GLY A 94 -3.94 -6.79 -7.15
C GLY A 94 -2.69 -7.23 -6.39
N ALA A 95 -2.22 -8.45 -6.64
CA ALA A 95 -1.00 -8.99 -6.04
C ALA A 95 0.25 -8.25 -6.51
N LYS A 96 0.34 -7.90 -7.80
CA LYS A 96 1.41 -7.04 -8.36
C LYS A 96 1.48 -5.71 -7.59
N ARG A 97 0.34 -5.00 -7.52
CA ARG A 97 0.24 -3.71 -6.81
C ARG A 97 0.58 -3.83 -5.33
N MET A 98 0.09 -4.87 -4.66
CA MET A 98 0.31 -5.08 -3.24
C MET A 98 1.79 -5.36 -2.92
N ASN A 99 2.43 -6.25 -3.68
CA ASN A 99 3.84 -6.57 -3.47
C ASN A 99 4.74 -5.35 -3.73
N SER A 100 4.53 -4.63 -4.82
CA SER A 100 5.29 -3.41 -5.12
C SER A 100 5.01 -2.29 -4.13
N GLY A 101 3.76 -2.12 -3.69
CA GLY A 101 3.40 -1.18 -2.63
C GLY A 101 4.13 -1.48 -1.31
N ASN A 102 4.32 -2.76 -0.97
CA ASN A 102 5.10 -3.14 0.21
C ASN A 102 6.60 -2.85 0.08
N ILE A 103 7.16 -2.96 -1.14
CA ILE A 103 8.53 -2.51 -1.41
C ILE A 103 8.66 -1.00 -1.15
N ILE A 104 7.71 -0.21 -1.66
CA ILE A 104 7.68 1.25 -1.48
C ILE A 104 7.55 1.63 0.00
N ARG A 105 6.65 0.97 0.75
CA ARG A 105 6.56 1.16 2.21
C ARG A 105 7.86 0.83 2.91
N GLY A 106 8.50 -0.27 2.51
CA GLY A 106 9.81 -0.67 3.02
C GLY A 106 10.91 0.34 2.72
N PHE A 107 10.85 1.05 1.58
CA PHE A 107 11.76 2.15 1.23
C PHE A 107 11.52 3.36 2.15
N VAL A 108 10.28 3.83 2.30
CA VAL A 108 9.95 4.97 3.18
C VAL A 108 10.33 4.70 4.63
N LYS A 109 10.14 3.47 5.13
CA LYS A 109 10.48 3.11 6.51
C LYS A 109 11.99 3.16 6.78
N ARG A 110 12.84 2.95 5.78
CA ARG A 110 14.28 2.70 5.97
C ARG A 110 15.17 3.87 5.54
N GLU A 111 14.88 4.45 4.38
CA GLU A 111 15.84 5.33 3.70
C GLU A 111 15.20 6.54 3.02
N GLY A 112 13.91 6.47 2.72
CA GLY A 112 13.26 7.42 1.84
C GLY A 112 12.13 8.22 2.46
N THR A 113 11.56 9.09 1.65
CA THR A 113 10.46 9.98 2.03
C THR A 113 9.23 9.78 1.15
N VAL A 114 8.08 10.14 1.70
CA VAL A 114 6.79 10.16 0.99
C VAL A 114 6.85 11.09 -0.25
N ALA A 115 7.64 12.17 -0.20
CA ALA A 115 7.84 13.07 -1.34
C ALA A 115 8.55 12.38 -2.51
N GLN A 116 9.56 11.55 -2.24
CA GLN A 116 10.23 10.75 -3.28
C GLN A 116 9.26 9.73 -3.89
N VAL A 117 8.37 9.13 -3.09
CA VAL A 117 7.32 8.23 -3.62
C VAL A 117 6.40 8.97 -4.58
N ARG A 118 5.92 10.17 -4.21
CA ARG A 118 5.07 10.99 -5.08
C ARG A 118 5.77 11.34 -6.40
N LYS A 119 7.05 11.73 -6.33
CA LYS A 119 7.87 12.00 -7.52
C LYS A 119 8.00 10.76 -8.41
N ALA A 120 8.38 9.62 -7.84
CA ALA A 120 8.56 8.37 -8.57
C ALA A 120 7.26 7.90 -9.26
N ILE A 121 6.11 8.03 -8.59
CA ILE A 121 4.81 7.71 -9.18
C ILE A 121 4.47 8.63 -10.34
N LYS A 122 4.72 9.95 -10.20
CA LYS A 122 4.49 10.91 -11.29
C LYS A 122 5.34 10.58 -12.52
N GLU A 123 6.63 10.30 -12.33
CA GLU A 123 7.54 9.93 -13.40
C GLU A 123 7.17 8.60 -14.06
N ALA A 124 6.89 7.57 -13.26
CA ALA A 124 6.47 6.27 -13.77
C ALA A 124 5.16 6.36 -14.59
N ASN A 125 4.22 7.19 -14.14
CA ASN A 125 2.98 7.42 -14.87
C ASN A 125 3.23 8.16 -16.19
N ALA A 126 4.14 9.13 -16.23
CA ALA A 126 4.53 9.80 -17.46
C ALA A 126 5.15 8.81 -18.46
N GLU A 127 6.13 8.02 -18.03
CA GLU A 127 6.81 7.00 -18.86
C GLU A 127 5.81 6.03 -19.50
N ILE A 128 4.87 5.51 -18.70
CA ILE A 128 3.89 4.52 -19.18
C ILE A 128 2.85 5.14 -20.13
N ASN A 129 2.46 6.40 -19.92
CA ASN A 129 1.51 7.07 -20.80
C ASN A 129 2.14 7.54 -22.11
N THR A 130 3.44 7.80 -22.14
CA THR A 130 4.15 8.12 -23.39
C THR A 130 4.53 6.89 -24.21
N ALA A 131 4.58 5.72 -23.59
CA ALA A 131 4.90 4.45 -24.26
C ALA A 131 3.67 3.74 -24.87
N LYS A 132 2.49 4.35 -24.78
CA LYS A 132 1.23 3.88 -25.35
C LYS A 132 0.82 4.77 -26.51
#